data_AF-A0A8H5GMB7-F1
#
_entry.id   AF-A0A8H5GMB7-F1
#
_cell.length_a   1.000
_cell.length_b   1.000
_cell.length_c   1.000
_cell.angle_alpha   90.00
_cell.angle_beta   90.00
_cell.angle_gamma   90.00
#
_symmetry.space_group_name_H-M   'P 1'
#
loop_
_entity.id
_entity.type
_entity.pdbx_description
1 polymer ?
#
loop_
_entity_poly.entity_id
_entity_poly.type
_entity_poly.pdbx_seq_one_letter_code
_entity_poly.pdbx_strand_id
1 'polypeptide(L)'
;MLITEAIRRYGVSDTTKSLLVVHITNQSLSLESVEKKMKGIVSGDMLPFGELGGITDWDRVKKYYKLDKEVKDRGDAIAQRAFTDNVVISSVAMKSVMQ
;
A
#
# COMPACT_ATOMS: atom_id res chain seq x y z
N MET A 1 -4.29 7.74 -14.11
CA MET A 1 -5.07 7.78 -12.86
C MET A 1 -5.04 9.21 -12.33
N LEU A 2 -6.20 9.85 -12.16
CA LEU A 2 -6.31 11.19 -11.57
C LEU A 2 -5.89 11.16 -10.09
N ILE A 3 -5.37 12.28 -9.58
CA ILE A 3 -4.92 12.40 -8.17
C ILE A 3 -6.06 12.05 -7.20
N THR A 4 -7.27 12.55 -7.45
CA THR A 4 -8.46 12.27 -6.63
C THR A 4 -8.79 10.78 -6.57
N GLU A 5 -8.68 10.07 -7.70
CA GLU A 5 -8.94 8.63 -7.75
C GLU A 5 -7.89 7.83 -6.98
N ALA A 6 -6.63 8.30 -6.98
CA ALA A 6 -5.56 7.73 -6.19
C ALA A 6 -5.87 7.84 -4.69
N ILE A 7 -6.21 9.05 -4.23
CA ILE A 7 -6.52 9.31 -2.82
C ILE A 7 -7.74 8.49 -2.40
N ARG A 8 -8.76 8.37 -3.26
CA ARG A 8 -9.95 7.55 -2.97
C ARG A 8 -9.64 6.05 -2.85
N ARG A 9 -8.71 5.51 -3.66
CA ARG A 9 -8.40 4.07 -3.68
C ARG A 9 -7.39 3.65 -2.63
N TYR A 10 -6.37 4.47 -2.40
CA TYR A 10 -5.22 4.15 -1.55
C TYR A 10 -5.21 4.93 -0.23
N GLY A 11 -6.07 5.94 -0.09
CA GLY A 11 -6.26 6.68 1.16
C GLY A 11 -7.14 5.95 2.16
N VAL A 12 -7.31 6.57 3.32
CA VAL A 12 -8.13 6.07 4.41
C VAL A 12 -9.63 6.30 4.16
N SER A 13 -10.47 5.45 4.75
CA SER A 13 -11.93 5.55 4.74
C SER A 13 -12.47 5.34 6.15
N ASP A 14 -13.74 5.66 6.39
CA ASP A 14 -14.38 5.47 7.71
C ASP A 14 -14.40 3.99 8.16
N THR A 15 -14.30 3.06 7.21
CA THR A 15 -14.26 1.62 7.48
C THR A 15 -12.84 1.07 7.69
N THR A 16 -11.80 1.89 7.54
CA THR A 16 -10.40 1.45 7.64
C THR A 16 -10.08 0.97 9.06
N LYS A 17 -9.58 -0.26 9.19
CA LYS A 17 -9.15 -0.87 10.46
C LYS A 17 -7.64 -1.09 10.58
N SER A 18 -6.95 -1.09 9.45
CA SER A 18 -5.48 -1.19 9.37
C SER A 18 -4.97 -0.07 8.48
N LEU A 19 -3.93 0.63 8.91
CA LEU A 19 -3.43 1.82 8.25
C LEU A 19 -1.89 1.83 8.23
N LEU A 20 -1.34 2.29 7.12
CA LEU A 20 0.10 2.53 6.97
C LEU A 20 0.34 4.04 7.05
N VAL A 21 1.01 4.50 8.10
CA VAL A 21 1.40 5.91 8.23
C VAL A 21 2.77 6.10 7.59
N VAL A 22 2.85 7.01 6.62
CA VAL A 22 4.12 7.40 5.98
C VAL A 22 4.35 8.88 6.25
N HIS A 23 5.49 9.23 6.81
CA HIS A 23 5.89 10.61 7.05
C HIS A 23 7.27 10.85 6.42
N ILE A 24 7.30 11.73 5.44
CA ILE A 24 8.54 12.13 4.74
C ILE A 24 9.05 13.40 5.43
N THR A 25 10.24 13.33 6.01
CA THR A 25 10.88 14.44 6.74
C THR A 25 12.35 14.56 6.37
N ASN A 26 12.96 15.69 6.71
CA ASN A 26 14.40 15.87 6.70
C ASN A 26 15.04 15.27 7.99
N GLN A 27 16.37 15.26 8.04
CA GLN A 27 17.15 14.69 9.15
C GLN A 27 17.08 15.48 10.47
N SER A 28 16.32 16.58 10.54
CA SER A 28 16.29 17.42 11.75
C SER A 28 15.39 16.86 12.86
N LEU A 29 14.53 15.89 12.54
CA LEU A 29 13.65 15.25 13.52
C LEU A 29 14.22 13.92 14.01
N SER A 30 14.16 13.70 15.32
CA SER A 30 14.47 12.39 15.90
C SER A 30 13.34 11.38 15.60
N LEU A 31 13.70 10.10 15.52
CA LEU A 31 12.75 8.99 15.33
C LEU A 31 11.65 9.01 16.40
N GLU A 32 12.02 9.21 17.66
CA GLU A 32 11.10 9.30 18.79
C GLU A 32 10.08 10.45 18.64
N SER A 33 10.53 11.61 18.14
CA SER A 33 9.65 12.75 17.90
C SER A 33 8.62 12.47 16.82
N VAL A 34 9.01 11.75 15.76
CA VAL A 34 8.11 11.35 14.68
C VAL A 34 7.11 10.32 15.19
N GLU A 35 7.57 9.29 15.90
CA GLU A 35 6.72 8.25 16.45
C GLU A 35 5.67 8.81 17.43
N LYS A 36 6.10 9.70 18.33
CA LYS A 36 5.19 10.37 19.28
C LYS A 36 4.11 11.18 18.57
N LYS A 37 4.45 11.89 17.50
CA LYS A 37 3.47 12.62 16.68
C LYS A 37 2.48 11.68 16.01
N MET A 38 2.94 10.57 15.43
CA MET A 38 2.07 9.59 14.78
C MET A 38 1.09 8.96 15.76
N LYS A 39 1.58 8.55 16.94
CA LYS A 39 0.74 7.99 18.02
C LYS A 39 -0.29 8.97 18.57
N GLY A 40 -0.03 10.29 18.46
CA GLY A 40 -1.00 11.31 18.84
C GLY A 40 -2.16 11.50 17.85
N ILE A 41 -2.00 11.06 16.60
CA ILE A 41 -3.00 11.23 15.53
C ILE A 41 -3.81 9.93 15.33
N VAL A 42 -3.18 8.77 15.53
CA VAL A 42 -3.79 7.47 15.29
C VAL A 42 -4.04 6.74 16.60
N SER A 43 -5.30 6.38 16.83
CA SER A 43 -5.68 5.48 17.93
C SER A 43 -5.66 4.04 17.44
N GLY A 44 -4.66 3.26 17.86
CA GLY A 44 -4.55 1.84 17.54
C GLY A 44 -3.21 1.24 17.98
N ASP A 45 -3.03 -0.04 17.70
CA ASP A 45 -1.82 -0.78 18.04
C ASP A 45 -0.82 -0.76 16.87
N MET A 46 0.44 -0.51 17.20
CA MET A 46 1.53 -0.56 16.22
C MET A 46 1.94 -2.00 15.97
N LEU A 47 1.91 -2.41 14.70
CA LEU A 47 2.31 -3.74 14.27
C LEU A 47 3.65 -3.69 13.52
N PRO A 48 4.48 -4.75 13.62
CA PRO A 48 5.69 -4.87 12.80
C PRO A 48 5.35 -4.84 11.30
N PHE A 49 6.22 -4.23 10.49
CA PHE A 49 6.00 -4.14 9.04
C PHE A 49 5.91 -5.52 8.35
N GLY A 50 6.50 -6.55 8.94
CA GLY A 50 6.39 -7.94 8.44
C GLY A 50 4.96 -8.48 8.40
N GLU A 51 4.04 -7.95 9.20
CA GLU A 51 2.63 -8.35 9.23
C GLU A 51 1.82 -7.81 8.04
N LEU A 52 2.40 -6.91 7.24
CA LEU A 52 1.72 -6.26 6.10
C LEU A 52 1.13 -7.28 5.11
N GLY A 53 1.83 -8.40 4.89
CA GLY A 53 1.37 -9.46 3.99
C GLY A 53 0.04 -10.09 4.41
N GLY A 54 -0.24 -10.17 5.73
CA GLY A 54 -1.45 -10.75 6.28
C GLY A 54 -2.66 -9.81 6.26
N ILE A 55 -2.44 -8.49 6.23
CA ILE A 55 -3.51 -7.48 6.19
C ILE A 55 -3.82 -6.98 4.76
N THR A 56 -3.01 -7.36 3.77
CA THR A 56 -3.18 -6.90 2.38
C THR A 56 -4.34 -7.63 1.69
N ASP A 57 -5.30 -6.86 1.18
CA ASP A 57 -6.40 -7.37 0.35
C ASP A 57 -5.94 -7.58 -1.10
N TRP A 58 -5.45 -8.79 -1.38
CA TRP A 58 -4.92 -9.17 -2.69
C TRP A 58 -5.98 -9.17 -3.80
N ASP A 59 -7.25 -9.41 -3.48
CA ASP A 59 -8.33 -9.35 -4.46
C ASP A 59 -8.57 -7.92 -4.92
N ARG A 60 -8.52 -6.95 -3.99
CA ARG A 60 -8.62 -5.53 -4.31
C ARG A 60 -7.40 -5.03 -5.10
N VAL A 61 -6.20 -5.52 -4.78
CA VAL A 61 -4.98 -5.23 -5.57
C VAL A 61 -5.15 -5.73 -7.00
N LYS A 62 -5.48 -7.01 -7.21
CA LYS A 62 -5.71 -7.57 -8.55
C LYS A 62 -6.76 -6.78 -9.32
N LYS A 63 -7.88 -6.44 -8.68
CA LYS A 63 -8.96 -5.65 -9.30
C LYS A 63 -8.51 -4.25 -9.72
N TYR A 64 -7.76 -3.53 -8.88
CA TYR A 64 -7.31 -2.17 -9.20
C TYR A 64 -6.26 -2.12 -10.31
N TYR A 65 -5.44 -3.17 -10.42
CA TYR A 65 -4.46 -3.34 -11.49
C TYR A 65 -4.98 -4.17 -12.68
N LYS A 66 -6.25 -4.59 -12.65
CA LYS A 66 -6.94 -5.36 -13.71
C LYS A 66 -6.27 -6.72 -14.03
N LEU A 67 -5.72 -7.38 -13.02
CA LEU A 67 -4.92 -8.62 -13.17
C LEU A 67 -5.74 -9.91 -13.02
N ASP A 68 -7.06 -9.82 -12.82
CA ASP A 68 -7.91 -10.98 -12.50
C ASP A 68 -7.88 -12.11 -13.54
N LYS A 69 -7.62 -11.79 -14.81
CA LYS A 69 -7.45 -12.79 -15.87
C LYS A 69 -6.04 -13.35 -15.89
N GLU A 70 -5.04 -12.47 -15.86
CA GLU A 70 -3.63 -12.82 -15.98
C GLU A 70 -3.11 -13.64 -14.80
N VAL A 71 -3.71 -13.46 -13.62
CA VAL A 71 -3.34 -14.21 -12.41
C VAL A 71 -3.95 -15.61 -12.40
N LYS A 72 -5.13 -15.82 -13.01
CA LYS A 72 -5.80 -17.15 -13.02
C LYS A 72 -5.03 -18.21 -13.78
N ASP A 73 -4.25 -17.78 -14.78
CA ASP A 73 -3.43 -18.67 -15.60
C ASP A 73 -2.05 -18.94 -14.95
N ARG A 74 -1.77 -18.34 -13.78
CA ARG A 74 -0.54 -18.52 -13.02
C ARG A 74 -0.83 -19.52 -11.91
N GLY A 75 0.00 -20.57 -11.82
CA GLY A 75 -0.21 -21.77 -11.00
C GLY A 75 -0.68 -21.56 -9.56
N ASP A 76 0.19 -21.76 -8.58
CA ASP A 76 -0.18 -21.68 -7.16
C ASP A 76 -0.29 -20.24 -6.65
N ALA A 77 -0.82 -20.07 -5.43
CA ALA A 77 -1.02 -18.76 -4.82
C ALA A 77 0.29 -17.97 -4.64
N ILE A 78 1.42 -18.66 -4.50
CA ILE A 78 2.74 -18.05 -4.34
C ILE A 78 3.18 -17.44 -5.68
N ALA A 79 3.08 -18.21 -6.76
CA ALA A 79 3.39 -17.74 -8.12
C ALA A 79 2.45 -16.60 -8.54
N GLN A 80 1.17 -16.69 -8.20
CA GLN A 80 0.18 -15.62 -8.42
C GLN A 80 0.55 -14.32 -7.70
N ARG A 81 0.99 -14.43 -6.44
CA ARG A 81 1.41 -13.28 -5.64
C ARG A 81 2.68 -12.65 -6.20
N ALA A 82 3.71 -13.45 -6.49
CA ALA A 82 4.96 -12.96 -7.07
C ALA A 82 4.74 -12.26 -8.43
N PHE A 83 3.85 -12.79 -9.27
CA PHE A 83 3.46 -12.13 -10.52
C PHE A 83 2.76 -10.79 -10.26
N THR A 84 1.79 -10.76 -9.34
CA THR A 84 1.06 -9.54 -8.96
C THR A 84 2.02 -8.46 -8.45
N ASP A 85 2.95 -8.82 -7.56
CA ASP A 85 3.93 -7.90 -7.00
C ASP A 85 4.80 -7.27 -8.10
N ASN A 86 5.32 -8.07 -9.01
CA ASN A 86 6.13 -7.58 -10.13
C ASN A 86 5.35 -6.60 -11.01
N VAL A 87 4.11 -6.94 -11.38
CA VAL A 87 3.29 -6.07 -12.23
C VAL A 87 2.95 -4.76 -11.52
N VAL A 88 2.63 -4.80 -10.23
CA VAL A 88 2.33 -3.60 -9.42
C VAL A 88 3.56 -2.69 -9.35
N ILE A 89 4.75 -3.25 -9.06
CA ILE A 89 6.01 -2.49 -9.00
C ILE A 89 6.32 -1.85 -10.36
N SER A 90 6.24 -2.62 -11.46
CA SER A 90 6.46 -2.10 -12.80
C SER A 90 5.45 -1.00 -13.16
N SER A 91 4.19 -1.15 -12.79
CA SER A 91 3.14 -0.17 -13.04
C SER A 91 3.39 1.15 -12.31
N VAL A 92 3.95 1.11 -11.09
CA VAL A 92 4.34 2.31 -10.34
C VAL A 92 5.57 2.96 -10.97
N ALA A 93 6.58 2.16 -11.33
CA ALA A 93 7.83 2.65 -11.94
C ALA A 93 7.62 3.30 -13.32
N MET A 94 6.73 2.73 -14.14
CA MET A 94 6.43 3.25 -15.47
C MET A 94 5.53 4.48 -15.47
N LYS A 95 4.94 4.83 -14.32
CA LYS A 95 4.04 5.97 -14.23
C LYS A 95 4.85 7.27 -14.25
N SER A 96 5.02 7.86 -15.43
CA SER A 96 5.57 9.20 -15.56
C SER A 96 4.58 10.23 -15.00
N VAL A 97 5.09 11.12 -14.15
CA VAL A 97 4.42 12.38 -13.83
C VAL A 97 4.88 13.34 -14.92
N MET A 98 4.02 13.66 -15.89
CA MET A 98 4.31 14.74 -16.83
C MET A 98 4.48 16.01 -15.99
N GLN A 99 5.69 16.57 -16.02
CA GLN A 99 6.03 17.86 -15.42
C GLN A 99 5.41 19.00 -16.22
#